data_AF-A0A520ZXQ5-F1
#
_entry.id   AF-A0A520ZXQ5-F1
#
_cell.length_a   1.000
_cell.length_b   1.000
_cell.length_c   1.000
_cell.angle_alpha   90.00
_cell.angle_beta   90.00
_cell.angle_gamma   90.00
#
_symmetry.space_group_name_H-M   'P 1'
#
loop_
_entity.id
_entity.type
_entity.pdbx_description
1 polymer ?
#
loop_
_entity_poly.entity_id
_entity_poly.type
_entity_poly.pdbx_seq_one_letter_code
_entity_poly.pdbx_strand_id
1 'polypeptide(L)'
;MTIYISRTQSILLALAVLFLATSCTTKQQISSSALDLPSANAQSPEVDPDLEPLISEPEISLDQELEALAMTGPWEEPLVAPEETQICLDPDLAEPLYDFPVVVNRQVQMYLDLFQGKQRKYFARWLGRSGNYSDLITKELEAAGIPRDLLYLAMIESGFNQ
;
A
#
# COMPACT_ATOMS: atom_id res chain seq x y z
N MET A 1 47.89 3.62 -23.96
CA MET A 1 46.80 3.01 -23.16
C MET A 1 46.88 3.35 -21.66
N THR A 2 47.95 4.01 -21.18
CA THR A 2 48.12 4.38 -19.75
C THR A 2 47.47 5.72 -19.38
N ILE A 3 47.36 6.65 -20.34
CA ILE A 3 46.79 8.00 -20.13
C ILE A 3 45.25 7.98 -19.97
N TYR A 4 44.58 7.00 -20.58
CA TYR A 4 43.13 6.86 -20.50
C TYR A 4 42.67 6.41 -19.10
N ILE A 5 43.44 5.52 -18.47
CA ILE A 5 43.17 4.94 -17.15
C ILE A 5 43.32 5.99 -16.03
N SER A 6 44.31 6.90 -16.13
CA SER A 6 44.48 7.95 -15.11
C SER A 6 43.37 9.00 -15.19
N ARG A 7 42.91 9.35 -16.41
CA ARG A 7 41.78 10.27 -16.60
C ARG A 7 40.47 9.68 -16.08
N THR A 8 40.22 8.39 -16.30
CA THR A 8 39.01 7.74 -15.75
C THR A 8 39.06 7.63 -14.22
N GLN A 9 40.21 7.38 -13.60
CA GLN A 9 40.34 7.38 -12.14
C GLN A 9 40.13 8.77 -11.53
N SER A 10 40.68 9.82 -12.14
CA SER A 10 40.47 11.20 -11.66
C SER A 10 39.01 11.64 -11.79
N ILE A 11 38.32 11.24 -12.86
CA ILE A 11 36.88 11.50 -13.04
C ILE A 11 36.04 10.72 -12.02
N LEU A 12 36.37 9.44 -11.76
CA LEU A 12 35.66 8.61 -10.80
C LEU A 12 35.80 9.14 -9.37
N LEU A 13 37.00 9.61 -8.99
CA LEU A 13 37.25 10.25 -7.69
C LEU A 13 36.51 11.59 -7.56
N ALA A 14 36.46 12.40 -8.62
CA ALA A 14 35.71 13.66 -8.60
C ALA A 14 34.19 13.46 -8.47
N LEU A 15 33.62 12.44 -9.12
CA LEU A 15 32.21 12.08 -8.97
C LEU A 15 31.88 11.53 -7.58
N ALA A 16 32.78 10.75 -6.97
CA ALA A 16 32.60 10.23 -5.62
C ALA A 16 32.59 11.34 -4.55
N VAL A 17 33.41 12.40 -4.73
CA VAL A 17 33.42 13.57 -3.83
C VAL A 17 32.16 14.43 -4.01
N LEU A 18 31.61 14.52 -5.24
CA LEU A 18 30.36 15.24 -5.51
C LEU A 18 29.14 14.57 -4.83
N PHE A 19 29.15 13.24 -4.72
CA PHE A 19 28.08 12.47 -4.05
C PHE A 19 28.08 12.60 -2.51
N LEU A 20 29.20 12.98 -1.90
CA LEU A 20 29.33 13.11 -0.44
C LEU A 20 28.96 14.53 0.09
N ALA A 21 28.74 15.50 -0.80
CA ALA A 21 28.54 16.90 -0.43
C ALA A 21 27.07 17.35 -0.34
N THR A 22 26.10 16.48 -0.61
CA THR A 22 24.66 16.80 -0.51
C THR A 22 23.99 15.99 0.60
N SER A 23 24.29 16.32 1.84
CA SER A 23 23.47 15.97 3.01
C SER A 23 23.08 17.26 3.72
N CYS A 24 22.03 17.92 3.23
CA CYS A 24 21.28 18.89 4.02
C CYS A 24 20.00 18.20 4.48
N THR A 25 19.97 17.79 5.75
CA THR A 25 18.72 17.37 6.42
C THR A 25 17.99 18.63 6.88
N THR A 26 16.97 19.04 6.13
CA THR A 26 16.05 20.11 6.55
C THR A 26 14.95 19.45 7.36
N LYS A 27 14.97 19.67 8.67
CA LYS A 27 13.91 19.26 9.58
C LYS A 27 12.72 20.22 9.38
N GLN A 28 11.75 19.84 8.57
CA GLN A 28 10.54 20.62 8.32
C GLN A 28 9.55 20.38 9.47
N GLN A 29 9.42 21.37 10.36
CA GLN A 29 8.37 21.42 11.36
C GLN A 29 7.12 22.00 10.68
N ILE A 30 6.15 21.15 10.36
CA ILE A 30 4.86 21.59 9.84
C ILE A 30 4.05 22.10 11.03
N SER A 31 4.01 23.43 11.20
CA SER A 31 3.04 24.10 12.07
C SER A 31 1.68 24.07 11.38
N SER A 32 0.78 23.22 11.84
CA SER A 32 -0.65 23.30 11.51
C SER A 32 -1.27 24.47 12.28
N SER A 33 -1.53 25.57 11.58
CA SER A 33 -2.33 26.68 12.09
C SER A 33 -3.79 26.23 12.20
N ALA A 34 -4.36 26.41 13.39
CA ALA A 34 -5.75 26.10 13.71
C ALA A 34 -6.73 26.89 12.84
N LEU A 35 -7.76 26.20 12.34
CA LEU A 35 -9.03 26.82 11.96
C LEU A 35 -9.98 26.68 13.15
N ASP A 36 -10.29 27.80 13.78
CA ASP A 36 -11.26 27.92 14.87
C ASP A 36 -12.68 27.63 14.35
N LEU A 37 -13.33 26.60 14.91
CA LEU A 37 -14.79 26.50 14.96
C LEU A 37 -15.26 26.44 16.43
N PRO A 38 -16.45 27.00 16.72
CA PRO A 38 -16.85 27.30 18.09
C PRO A 38 -17.26 26.06 18.89
N SER A 39 -16.92 26.15 20.18
CA SER A 39 -17.08 25.20 21.28
C SER A 39 -18.47 24.56 21.39
N ALA A 40 -18.51 23.23 21.31
CA ALA A 40 -19.55 22.41 21.91
C ALA A 40 -18.89 21.50 22.95
N ASN A 41 -19.33 21.65 24.19
CA ASN A 41 -18.89 20.94 25.38
C ASN A 41 -18.96 19.41 25.20
N ALA A 42 -17.81 18.76 25.06
CA ALA A 42 -17.61 17.35 25.33
C ALA A 42 -16.28 17.25 26.06
N GLN A 43 -16.25 16.54 27.20
CA GLN A 43 -15.02 16.16 27.89
C GLN A 43 -13.94 15.82 26.86
N SER A 44 -12.82 16.55 26.90
CA SER A 44 -11.61 16.15 26.21
C SER A 44 -11.35 14.69 26.58
N PRO A 45 -11.20 13.74 25.63
CA PRO A 45 -10.57 12.49 25.99
C PRO A 45 -9.23 12.88 26.62
N GLU A 46 -8.94 12.38 27.81
CA GLU A 46 -7.61 12.50 28.39
C GLU A 46 -6.65 11.86 27.38
N VAL A 47 -5.97 12.70 26.61
CA VAL A 47 -4.93 12.26 25.69
C VAL A 47 -3.80 11.82 26.60
N ASP A 48 -3.66 10.51 26.80
CA ASP A 48 -2.50 9.92 27.46
C ASP A 48 -1.26 10.43 26.71
N PRO A 49 -0.37 11.19 27.39
CA PRO A 49 0.80 11.79 26.74
C PRO A 49 1.80 10.75 26.21
N ASP A 50 1.66 9.48 26.61
CA ASP A 50 2.50 8.36 26.15
C ASP A 50 1.82 7.50 25.05
N LEU A 51 0.57 7.78 24.68
CA LEU A 51 -0.11 7.14 23.54
C LEU A 51 0.29 7.83 22.24
N GLU A 52 1.44 7.43 21.69
CA GLU A 52 1.77 7.71 20.30
C GLU A 52 0.88 6.83 19.38
N PRO A 53 0.10 7.42 18.46
CA PRO A 53 -0.71 6.63 17.53
C PRO A 53 0.20 5.79 16.64
N LEU A 54 0.07 4.46 16.74
CA LEU A 54 0.78 3.53 15.88
C LEU A 54 0.12 3.51 14.50
N ILE A 55 0.53 4.46 13.66
CA ILE A 55 0.06 4.57 12.28
C ILE A 55 0.58 3.36 11.50
N SER A 56 -0.33 2.57 10.93
CA SER A 56 0.03 1.39 10.14
C SER A 56 0.62 1.79 8.78
N GLU A 57 1.47 0.95 8.18
CA GLU A 57 2.02 1.27 6.85
C GLU A 57 0.96 1.52 5.75
N PRO A 58 -0.18 0.81 5.72
CA PRO A 58 -1.31 1.17 4.87
C PRO A 58 -1.78 2.62 5.07
N GLU A 59 -1.95 3.07 6.31
CA GLU A 59 -2.36 4.44 6.64
C GLU A 59 -1.35 5.49 6.17
N ILE A 60 -0.04 5.19 6.19
CA ILE A 60 1.00 6.10 5.68
C ILE A 60 0.81 6.36 4.18
N SER A 61 0.29 5.38 3.43
CA SER A 61 0.11 5.46 1.98
C SER A 61 -1.29 5.91 1.55
N LEU A 62 -2.17 6.19 2.50
CA LEU A 62 -3.58 6.48 2.29
C LEU A 62 -3.81 7.71 1.40
N ASP A 63 -3.01 8.77 1.54
CA ASP A 63 -3.16 9.98 0.72
C ASP A 63 -3.02 9.69 -0.77
N GLN A 64 -2.06 8.83 -1.14
CA GLN A 64 -1.85 8.44 -2.54
C GLN A 64 -2.99 7.58 -3.07
N GLU A 65 -3.57 6.74 -2.21
CA GLU A 65 -4.72 5.91 -2.52
C GLU A 65 -5.97 6.76 -2.74
N LEU A 66 -6.25 7.70 -1.83
CA LEU A 66 -7.39 8.61 -1.91
C LEU A 66 -7.31 9.48 -3.18
N GLU A 67 -6.12 10.01 -3.51
CA GLU A 67 -5.91 10.76 -4.75
C GLU A 67 -6.18 9.88 -5.99
N ALA A 68 -5.65 8.65 -6.01
CA ALA A 68 -5.86 7.73 -7.14
C ALA A 68 -7.32 7.29 -7.27
N LEU A 69 -8.00 7.02 -6.16
CA LEU A 69 -9.43 6.69 -6.11
C LEU A 69 -10.30 7.82 -6.63
N ALA A 70 -10.00 9.07 -6.25
CA ALA A 70 -10.75 10.24 -6.70
C ALA A 70 -10.77 10.36 -8.24
N MET A 71 -9.70 9.91 -8.91
CA MET A 71 -9.61 9.91 -10.37
C MET A 71 -10.47 8.82 -11.04
N THR A 72 -10.92 7.81 -10.29
CA THR A 72 -11.73 6.72 -10.86
C THR A 72 -13.19 7.15 -11.06
N GLY A 73 -13.70 8.10 -10.28
CA GLY A 73 -15.11 8.53 -10.28
C GLY A 73 -15.99 7.83 -9.23
N PRO A 74 -17.32 8.06 -9.22
CA PRO A 74 -18.24 7.54 -8.20
C PRO A 74 -18.50 6.04 -8.34
N TRP A 75 -18.46 5.26 -7.27
CA TRP A 75 -18.84 3.84 -7.30
C TRP A 75 -20.25 3.68 -7.88
N GLU A 76 -20.34 3.26 -9.14
CA GLU A 76 -21.61 2.95 -9.77
C GLU A 76 -22.03 1.57 -9.28
N GLU A 77 -23.14 1.50 -8.56
CA GLU A 77 -23.85 0.23 -8.41
C GLU A 77 -24.28 -0.24 -9.80
N PRO A 78 -24.03 -1.49 -10.20
CA PRO A 78 -24.48 -1.97 -11.50
C PRO A 78 -26.01 -1.84 -11.59
N LEU A 79 -26.51 -0.92 -12.42
CA LEU A 79 -27.95 -0.79 -12.72
C LEU A 79 -28.50 -1.99 -13.50
N VAL A 80 -27.62 -2.89 -13.92
CA VAL A 80 -27.92 -4.14 -14.60
C VAL A 80 -27.03 -5.20 -13.96
N ALA A 81 -27.59 -6.37 -13.67
CA ALA A 81 -26.83 -7.55 -13.27
C ALA A 81 -25.60 -7.69 -14.18
N PRO A 82 -24.43 -8.09 -13.65
CA PRO A 82 -23.18 -7.97 -14.39
C PRO A 82 -23.34 -8.68 -15.74
N GLU A 83 -23.23 -7.95 -16.86
CA GLU A 83 -22.68 -8.59 -18.05
C GLU A 83 -21.26 -8.96 -17.64
N GLU A 84 -21.07 -10.25 -17.45
CA GLU A 84 -19.94 -10.85 -16.75
C GLU A 84 -18.64 -10.55 -17.48
N THR A 85 -17.96 -9.45 -17.14
CA THR A 85 -16.50 -9.42 -17.14
C THR A 85 -16.01 -10.21 -15.92
N GLN A 86 -16.45 -11.47 -15.81
CA GLN A 86 -15.66 -12.47 -15.12
C GLN A 86 -14.33 -12.55 -15.87
N ILE A 87 -13.23 -12.58 -15.14
CA ILE A 87 -11.99 -13.04 -15.74
C ILE A 87 -12.27 -14.49 -16.16
N CYS A 88 -12.50 -14.72 -17.46
CA CYS A 88 -12.54 -16.07 -18.03
C CYS A 88 -11.12 -16.60 -18.01
N LEU A 89 -10.67 -17.03 -16.83
CA LEU A 89 -9.52 -17.92 -16.72
C LEU A 89 -9.92 -19.17 -17.51
N ASP A 90 -9.10 -19.51 -18.50
CA ASP A 90 -9.31 -20.60 -19.44
C ASP A 90 -9.95 -21.82 -18.73
N PRO A 91 -11.17 -22.25 -19.11
CA PRO A 91 -11.88 -23.33 -18.42
C PRO A 91 -11.15 -24.68 -18.46
N ASP A 92 -10.15 -24.84 -19.33
CA ASP A 92 -9.28 -26.02 -19.40
C ASP A 92 -8.07 -25.95 -18.45
N LEU A 93 -7.85 -24.83 -17.74
CA LEU A 93 -6.82 -24.70 -16.72
C LEU A 93 -7.40 -24.95 -15.32
N ALA A 94 -7.24 -26.20 -14.88
CA ALA A 94 -7.17 -26.69 -13.50
C ALA A 94 -7.58 -25.73 -12.36
N GLU A 95 -8.68 -26.06 -11.67
CA GLU A 95 -9.17 -25.49 -10.40
C GLU A 95 -9.42 -23.96 -10.39
N PRO A 96 -10.51 -23.47 -9.78
CA PRO A 96 -10.72 -22.03 -9.64
C PRO A 96 -9.54 -21.41 -8.87
N LEU A 97 -8.86 -20.43 -9.49
CA LEU A 97 -7.69 -19.74 -8.93
C LEU A 97 -7.98 -18.99 -7.62
N TYR A 98 -9.26 -18.70 -7.34
CA TYR A 98 -9.74 -17.96 -6.17
C TYR A 98 -10.95 -18.67 -5.55
N ASP A 99 -11.12 -18.55 -4.24
CA ASP A 99 -12.21 -19.22 -3.51
C ASP A 99 -13.54 -18.44 -3.53
N PHE A 100 -13.59 -17.28 -4.19
CA PHE A 100 -14.80 -16.50 -4.41
C PHE A 100 -14.77 -15.75 -5.76
N PRO A 101 -15.94 -15.32 -6.30
CA PRO A 101 -15.99 -14.63 -7.58
C PRO A 101 -15.24 -13.29 -7.55
N VAL A 102 -14.32 -13.10 -8.48
CA VAL A 102 -13.56 -11.86 -8.67
C VAL A 102 -14.10 -11.11 -9.88
N VAL A 103 -14.40 -9.82 -9.70
CA VAL A 103 -14.85 -8.92 -10.77
C VAL A 103 -13.83 -7.80 -10.93
N VAL A 104 -13.40 -7.55 -12.17
CA VAL A 104 -12.51 -6.42 -12.48
C VAL A 104 -13.35 -5.23 -12.89
N ASN A 105 -13.25 -4.16 -12.12
CA ASN A 105 -13.80 -2.84 -12.44
C ASN A 105 -12.68 -1.79 -12.47
N ARG A 106 -13.03 -0.54 -12.78
CA ARG A 106 -12.05 0.55 -12.90
C ARG A 106 -11.29 0.82 -11.59
N GLN A 107 -11.95 0.67 -10.43
CA GLN A 107 -11.31 0.86 -9.12
C GLN A 107 -10.32 -0.27 -8.84
N VAL A 108 -10.71 -1.52 -9.14
CA VAL A 108 -9.82 -2.69 -9.06
C VAL A 108 -8.61 -2.50 -9.97
N GLN A 109 -8.81 -2.06 -11.22
CA GLN A 109 -7.71 -1.79 -12.14
C GLN A 109 -6.78 -0.69 -11.60
N MET A 110 -7.34 0.38 -11.02
CA MET A 110 -6.55 1.43 -10.37
C MET A 110 -5.68 0.87 -9.24
N TYR A 111 -6.23 0.03 -8.35
CA TYR A 111 -5.44 -0.59 -7.28
C TYR A 111 -4.35 -1.51 -7.82
N LEU A 112 -4.63 -2.28 -8.89
CA LEU A 112 -3.63 -3.08 -9.56
C LEU A 112 -2.47 -2.22 -10.06
N ASP A 113 -2.76 -1.08 -10.71
CA ASP A 113 -1.74 -0.15 -11.20
C ASP A 113 -0.97 0.51 -10.05
N LEU A 114 -1.65 0.85 -8.95
CA LEU A 114 -1.05 1.47 -7.77
C LEU A 114 -0.08 0.52 -7.06
N PHE A 115 -0.51 -0.71 -6.78
CA PHE A 115 0.28 -1.72 -6.08
C PHE A 115 1.37 -2.34 -6.95
N GLN A 116 1.23 -2.35 -8.28
CA GLN A 116 2.31 -2.75 -9.19
C GLN A 116 3.27 -1.58 -9.49
N GLY A 117 2.84 -0.34 -9.29
CA GLY A 117 3.60 0.88 -9.53
C GLY A 117 4.07 1.56 -8.25
N LYS A 118 3.46 2.71 -7.92
CA LYS A 118 3.92 3.64 -6.88
C LYS A 118 4.08 2.98 -5.50
N GLN A 119 3.16 2.08 -5.14
CA GLN A 119 3.14 1.44 -3.82
C GLN A 119 3.74 0.02 -3.80
N ARG A 120 4.39 -0.42 -4.90
CA ARG A 120 4.97 -1.77 -5.02
C ARG A 120 5.87 -2.17 -3.86
N LYS A 121 6.65 -1.23 -3.32
CA LYS A 121 7.55 -1.50 -2.18
C LYS A 121 6.79 -1.87 -0.90
N TYR A 122 5.65 -1.25 -0.64
CA TYR A 122 4.80 -1.56 0.51
C TYR A 122 4.13 -2.91 0.31
N PHE A 123 3.48 -3.10 -0.83
CA PHE A 123 2.80 -4.35 -1.18
C PHE A 123 3.73 -5.57 -1.12
N ALA A 124 4.93 -5.48 -1.69
CA ALA A 124 5.92 -6.55 -1.62
C ALA A 124 6.36 -6.87 -0.18
N ARG A 125 6.41 -5.87 0.70
CA ARG A 125 6.74 -6.07 2.11
C ARG A 125 5.58 -6.72 2.87
N TRP A 126 4.34 -6.32 2.59
CA TRP A 126 3.14 -6.95 3.16
C TRP A 126 3.08 -8.42 2.76
N LEU A 127 3.30 -8.74 1.49
CA LEU A 127 3.42 -10.12 1.01
C LEU A 127 4.53 -10.89 1.74
N GLY A 128 5.72 -10.30 1.88
CA GLY A 128 6.82 -10.94 2.61
C GLY A 128 6.49 -11.25 4.08
N ARG A 129 5.71 -10.38 4.74
CA ARG A 129 5.26 -10.58 6.13
C ARG A 129 4.09 -11.56 6.26
N SER A 130 3.22 -11.63 5.25
CA SER A 130 2.05 -12.50 5.24
C SER A 130 2.41 -13.97 5.44
N GLY A 131 3.59 -14.42 4.96
CA GLY A 131 4.05 -15.80 5.10
C GLY A 131 4.22 -16.27 6.55
N ASN A 132 4.39 -15.35 7.51
CA ASN A 132 4.44 -15.71 8.93
C ASN A 132 3.06 -16.09 9.50
N TYR A 133 1.99 -15.68 8.82
CA TYR A 133 0.61 -15.79 9.28
C TYR A 133 -0.28 -16.60 8.34
N SER A 134 0.15 -16.84 7.10
CA SER A 134 -0.66 -17.47 6.06
C SER A 134 -1.25 -18.80 6.51
N ASP A 135 -0.43 -19.68 7.06
CA ASP A 135 -0.87 -21.03 7.46
C ASP A 135 -1.85 -20.97 8.64
N LEU A 136 -1.60 -20.08 9.60
CA LEU A 136 -2.49 -19.87 10.74
C LEU A 136 -3.84 -19.33 10.28
N ILE A 137 -3.83 -18.22 9.53
CA ILE A 137 -5.05 -17.54 9.09
C ILE A 137 -5.86 -18.44 8.18
N THR A 138 -5.25 -19.02 7.14
CA THR A 138 -5.98 -19.87 6.18
C THR A 138 -6.59 -21.10 6.84
N LYS A 139 -5.91 -21.71 7.83
CA LYS A 139 -6.46 -22.81 8.62
C LYS A 139 -7.68 -22.40 9.44
N GLU A 140 -7.64 -21.24 10.10
CA GLU A 140 -8.79 -20.75 10.88
C GLU A 140 -9.96 -20.33 9.98
N LEU A 141 -9.68 -19.71 8.82
CA LEU A 141 -10.70 -19.38 7.82
C LEU A 141 -11.39 -20.65 7.27
N GLU A 142 -10.60 -21.69 6.95
CA GLU A 142 -11.11 -22.99 6.50
C GLU A 142 -11.95 -23.66 7.59
N ALA A 143 -11.48 -23.67 8.84
CA ALA A 143 -12.24 -24.22 9.97
C ALA A 143 -13.56 -23.47 10.22
N ALA A 144 -13.61 -22.17 9.93
CA ALA A 144 -14.81 -21.35 9.98
C ALA A 144 -15.71 -21.49 8.73
N GLY A 145 -15.26 -22.20 7.69
CA GLY A 145 -16.02 -22.41 6.46
C GLY A 145 -16.13 -21.16 5.58
N ILE A 146 -15.16 -20.25 5.65
CA ILE A 146 -15.12 -19.02 4.84
C ILE A 146 -13.90 -19.01 3.89
N PRO A 147 -13.91 -18.19 2.82
CA PRO A 147 -12.83 -18.15 1.84
C PRO A 147 -11.46 -17.86 2.48
N ARG A 148 -10.45 -18.65 2.12
CA ARG A 148 -9.06 -18.51 2.58
C ARG A 148 -8.39 -17.28 1.98
N ASP A 149 -8.81 -16.87 0.79
CA ASP A 149 -8.38 -15.64 0.12
C ASP A 149 -8.68 -14.37 0.94
N LEU A 150 -9.53 -14.43 1.98
CA LEU A 150 -9.68 -13.35 2.97
C LEU A 150 -8.38 -13.05 3.74
N LEU A 151 -7.36 -13.90 3.66
CA LEU A 151 -5.99 -13.57 4.07
C LEU A 151 -5.53 -12.22 3.52
N TYR A 152 -5.85 -11.92 2.25
CA TYR A 152 -5.45 -10.68 1.61
C TYR A 152 -6.21 -9.45 2.12
N LEU A 153 -7.38 -9.62 2.74
CA LEU A 153 -8.05 -8.53 3.44
C LEU A 153 -7.22 -8.08 4.64
N ALA A 154 -6.76 -9.03 5.46
CA ALA A 154 -5.88 -8.73 6.59
C ALA A 154 -4.58 -8.03 6.15
N MET A 155 -4.09 -8.36 4.96
CA MET A 155 -2.91 -7.72 4.36
C MET A 155 -3.14 -6.24 4.08
N ILE A 156 -4.29 -5.87 3.50
CA ILE A 156 -4.58 -4.47 3.13
C ILE A 156 -4.88 -3.64 4.38
N GLU A 157 -5.58 -4.21 5.36
CA GLU A 157 -5.95 -3.53 6.61
C GLU A 157 -4.75 -3.29 7.54
N SER A 158 -3.81 -4.23 7.63
CA SER A 158 -2.74 -4.18 8.63
C SER A 158 -1.33 -4.15 8.06
N GLY A 159 -1.16 -4.52 6.79
CA GLY A 159 0.15 -4.80 6.20
C GLY A 159 0.92 -5.94 6.87
N PHE A 160 0.27 -6.72 7.75
CA PHE A 160 0.93 -7.62 8.70
C PHE A 160 2.05 -6.92 9.50
N ASN A 161 1.81 -5.66 9.87
CA ASN A 161 2.73 -4.88 10.68
C ASN A 161 2.76 -5.42 12.13
N GLN A 162 3.97 -5.65 12.65
CA GLN A 162 4.23 -6.12 14.02
C GLN A 162 4.80 -4.97 14.85
#